data_AF-Q4T4K1-F1
#
_entry.id   AF-Q4T4K1-F1
#
_cell.length_a   1.000
_cell.length_b   1.000
_cell.length_c   1.000
_cell.angle_alpha   90.00
_cell.angle_beta   90.00
_cell.angle_gamma   90.00
#
_symmetry.space_group_name_H-M   'P 1'
#
loop_
_entity.id
_entity.type
_entity.pdbx_description
1 polymer ?
#
loop_
_entity_poly.entity_id
_entity_poly.type
_entity_poly.pdbx_seq_one_letter_code
_entity_poly.pdbx_strand_id
1 'polypeptide(L)'
;ILLWFWPYGQKFAYDSCKVYYNIDGCELTDDRSLYDKAQAVLFFHKDIQWNLANLPVEPRPYFQRWIWFYLESPRNTIRIPGLETVFNMTL
;
A
#
# COMPACT_ATOMS: atom_id res chain seq x y z
N ILE A 1 -4.48 -2.87 -8.12
CA ILE A 1 -3.86 -2.61 -6.80
C ILE A 1 -2.88 -1.45 -6.99
N LEU A 2 -3.03 -0.38 -6.20
CA LEU A 2 -2.15 0.78 -6.23
C LEU A 2 -1.05 0.64 -5.17
N LEU A 3 0.21 0.78 -5.56
CA LEU A 3 1.31 0.96 -4.64
C LEU A 3 1.45 2.43 -4.29
N TRP A 4 1.30 2.75 -3.01
CA TRP A 4 1.44 4.14 -2.55
C TRP A 4 2.91 4.55 -2.38
N PHE A 5 3.72 3.59 -1.96
CA PHE A 5 5.17 3.70 -1.81
C PHE A 5 5.83 2.47 -2.43
N TRP A 6 6.98 2.68 -3.08
CA TRP A 6 7.82 1.60 -3.55
C TRP A 6 8.71 1.11 -2.40
N PRO A 7 8.64 -0.17 -2.01
CA PRO A 7 9.50 -0.71 -0.96
C PRO A 7 10.98 -0.46 -1.29
N TYR A 8 11.66 0.28 -0.42
CA TYR A 8 13.06 0.67 -0.60
C TYR A 8 13.37 1.41 -1.92
N GLY A 9 12.36 2.06 -2.52
CA GLY A 9 12.47 2.72 -3.82
C GLY A 9 12.69 1.77 -5.00
N GLN A 10 12.58 0.46 -4.81
CA GLN A 10 12.78 -0.52 -5.87
C GLN A 10 11.49 -0.72 -6.67
N LYS A 11 11.57 -0.43 -7.97
CA LYS A 11 10.48 -0.70 -8.91
C LYS A 11 10.56 -2.14 -9.40
N PHE A 12 9.43 -2.84 -9.37
CA PHE A 12 9.27 -4.19 -9.93
C PHE A 12 8.23 -4.17 -11.05
N ALA A 13 8.30 -5.18 -11.91
CA ALA A 13 7.42 -5.27 -13.08
C ALA A 13 5.97 -5.51 -12.65
N TYR A 14 5.03 -4.78 -13.26
CA TYR A 14 3.62 -4.80 -12.86
C TYR A 14 2.90 -6.12 -13.22
N ASP A 15 3.49 -6.95 -14.07
CA ASP A 15 3.04 -8.31 -14.43
C ASP A 15 3.35 -9.37 -13.37
N SER A 16 4.00 -8.97 -12.27
CA SER A 16 4.38 -9.84 -11.15
C SER A 16 3.25 -10.73 -10.63
N CYS A 17 2.00 -10.23 -10.62
CA CYS A 17 0.86 -11.02 -10.15
C CYS A 17 0.62 -12.29 -10.98
N LYS A 18 0.67 -12.18 -12.30
CA LYS A 18 0.47 -13.33 -13.18
C LYS A 18 1.70 -14.22 -13.18
N VAL A 19 2.90 -13.62 -13.24
CA VAL A 19 4.17 -14.34 -13.34
C VAL A 19 4.48 -15.16 -12.08
N TYR A 20 4.32 -14.57 -10.89
CA TYR A 20 4.74 -15.19 -9.63
C TYR A 20 3.62 -15.91 -8.89
N TYR A 21 2.37 -15.48 -9.06
CA TYR A 21 1.23 -15.99 -8.28
C TYR A 21 0.13 -16.62 -9.15
N ASN A 22 0.29 -16.61 -10.48
CA ASN A 22 -0.71 -17.10 -11.44
C ASN A 22 -2.11 -16.48 -11.24
N ILE A 23 -2.16 -15.22 -10.80
CA ILE A 23 -3.41 -14.48 -10.59
C ILE A 23 -3.72 -13.67 -11.84
N ASP A 24 -4.83 -13.98 -12.49
CA ASP A 24 -5.38 -13.22 -13.61
C ASP A 24 -6.18 -12.00 -13.13
N GLY A 25 -6.17 -10.92 -13.91
CA GLY A 25 -6.90 -9.69 -13.58
C GLY A 25 -6.30 -8.87 -12.43
N CYS A 26 -5.12 -9.22 -11.94
CA CYS A 26 -4.37 -8.37 -11.02
C CYS A 26 -3.51 -7.39 -11.82
N GLU A 27 -3.89 -6.12 -11.76
CA GLU A 27 -3.09 -5.02 -12.28
C GLU A 27 -2.43 -4.27 -11.12
N LEU A 28 -1.12 -4.17 -11.13
CA LEU A 28 -0.35 -3.36 -10.19
C LEU A 28 -0.02 -2.01 -10.86
N THR A 29 -0.09 -0.92 -10.11
CA THR A 29 0.26 0.42 -10.61
C THR A 29 0.80 1.28 -9.49
N ASP A 30 1.66 2.26 -9.78
CA ASP A 30 2.09 3.33 -8.88
C ASP A 30 1.50 4.70 -9.29
N ASP A 31 0.58 4.72 -10.26
CA ASP A 31 -0.12 5.93 -10.71
C ASP A 31 -1.18 6.36 -9.68
N ARG A 32 -0.85 7.41 -8.92
CA ARG A 32 -1.72 7.98 -7.88
C ARG A 32 -3.01 8.57 -8.43
N SER A 33 -3.09 8.91 -9.72
CA SER A 33 -4.33 9.39 -10.34
C SER A 33 -5.42 8.31 -10.38
N LEU A 34 -5.04 7.03 -10.25
CA LEU A 34 -5.95 5.90 -10.20
C LEU A 34 -6.41 5.55 -8.78
N TYR A 35 -6.11 6.39 -7.77
CA TYR A 35 -6.53 6.18 -6.39
C TYR A 35 -8.03 5.87 -6.30
N ASP A 36 -8.90 6.69 -6.89
CA ASP A 36 -10.35 6.48 -6.80
C ASP A 36 -10.87 5.25 -7.56
N LYS A 37 -10.03 4.59 -8.36
CA LYS A 37 -10.38 3.38 -9.13
C LYS A 37 -9.75 2.12 -8.55
N ALA A 38 -8.71 2.26 -7.73
CA ALA A 38 -7.98 1.13 -7.18
C ALA A 38 -8.82 0.38 -6.13
N GLN A 39 -8.98 -0.94 -6.33
CA GLN A 39 -9.65 -1.82 -5.37
C GLN A 39 -8.89 -1.94 -4.04
N ALA A 40 -7.58 -1.78 -4.08
CA ALA A 40 -6.74 -1.79 -2.90
C ALA A 40 -5.53 -0.86 -3.08
N VAL A 41 -5.09 -0.27 -1.97
CA VAL A 41 -3.91 0.58 -1.90
C VAL A 41 -2.95 -0.01 -0.86
N LEU A 42 -1.72 -0.29 -1.29
CA LEU A 42 -0.68 -0.90 -0.48
C LEU A 42 0.26 0.19 0.04
N PHE A 43 0.45 0.22 1.36
CA PHE A 43 1.27 1.19 2.05
C PHE A 43 2.46 0.53 2.71
N PHE A 44 3.65 0.77 2.18
CA PHE A 44 4.88 0.30 2.80
C PHE A 44 5.19 1.12 4.06
N HIS A 45 5.24 0.45 5.21
CA HIS A 45 5.34 1.08 6.52
C HIS A 45 6.51 2.07 6.65
N LYS A 46 7.70 1.68 6.16
CA LYS A 46 8.94 2.43 6.37
C LYS A 46 8.92 3.82 5.73
N ASP A 47 8.10 4.01 4.71
CA ASP A 47 7.97 5.27 4.00
C ASP A 47 6.80 6.13 4.50
N ILE A 48 6.02 5.65 5.48
CA ILE A 48 4.97 6.47 6.10
C ILE A 48 5.63 7.51 7.02
N GLN A 49 5.31 8.79 6.83
CA GLN A 49 5.81 9.85 7.70
C GLN A 49 5.12 9.82 9.07
N TRP A 50 5.84 10.23 10.11
CA TRP A 50 5.33 10.28 11.48
C TRP A 50 4.05 11.11 11.65
N ASN A 51 3.93 12.19 10.88
CA ASN A 51 2.78 13.10 10.89
C ASN A 51 1.68 12.70 9.89
N LEU A 52 1.82 11.55 9.22
CA LEU A 52 0.90 11.03 8.20
C LEU A 52 0.67 11.96 6.99
N ALA A 53 1.51 12.98 6.80
CA ALA A 53 1.30 14.01 5.78
C ALA A 53 1.47 13.50 4.34
N ASN A 54 2.06 12.31 4.17
CA ASN A 54 2.28 11.69 2.87
C ASN A 54 1.28 10.58 2.53
N LEU A 55 0.21 10.42 3.33
CA LEU A 55 -0.94 9.57 3.01
C LEU A 55 -1.93 10.31 2.09
N PRO A 56 -2.82 9.59 1.38
CA PRO A 56 -3.87 10.19 0.57
C PRO A 56 -4.78 11.06 1.45
N VAL A 57 -5.11 12.25 0.94
CA VAL A 57 -6.02 13.20 1.61
C VAL A 57 -7.45 12.99 1.11
N GLU A 58 -7.58 12.42 -0.08
CA GLU A 58 -8.86 12.10 -0.71
C GLU A 58 -9.64 11.06 0.11
N PRO A 59 -10.97 11.22 0.22
CA PRO A 59 -11.80 10.28 0.95
C PRO A 59 -11.70 8.89 0.33
N ARG A 60 -11.54 7.87 1.17
CA ARG A 60 -11.43 6.48 0.73
C ARG A 60 -12.75 6.02 0.10
N PRO A 61 -12.74 5.54 -1.16
CA PRO A 61 -13.90 4.88 -1.75
C PRO A 61 -14.34 3.65 -0.94
N TYR A 62 -15.65 3.40 -0.82
CA TYR A 62 -16.18 2.32 0.02
C TYR A 62 -15.69 0.91 -0.36
N PHE A 63 -15.38 0.69 -1.63
CA PHE A 63 -14.87 -0.59 -2.14
C PHE A 63 -13.36 -0.73 -1.99
N GLN A 64 -12.66 0.38 -1.73
CA GLN A 64 -11.21 0.40 -1.66
C GLN A 64 -10.71 -0.07 -0.30
N ARG A 65 -9.72 -0.95 -0.31
CA ARG A 65 -9.08 -1.46 0.90
C ARG A 65 -7.66 -0.93 1.05
N TRP A 66 -7.36 -0.35 2.21
CA TRP A 66 -5.98 0.02 2.54
C TRP A 66 -5.29 -1.15 3.25
N ILE A 67 -4.14 -1.54 2.72
CA ILE A 67 -3.31 -2.64 3.21
C ILE A 67 -2.03 -2.05 3.77
N TRP A 68 -1.79 -2.32 5.06
CA TRP A 68 -0.55 -1.97 5.73
C TRP A 68 0.49 -3.05 5.47
N PHE A 69 1.59 -2.71 4.80
CA PHE A 69 2.62 -3.65 4.42
C PHE A 69 3.93 -3.42 5.18
N TYR A 70 4.46 -4.48 5.79
CA TYR A 70 5.74 -4.46 6.49
C TYR A 70 6.58 -5.69 6.12
N LEU A 71 7.86 -5.45 5.86
CA LEU A 71 8.85 -6.51 5.63
C LEU A 71 9.63 -6.86 6.90
N GLU A 72 9.60 -5.99 7.90
CA GLU A 72 10.34 -6.16 9.14
C GLU A 72 9.45 -6.77 10.23
N SER A 73 10.07 -7.45 11.20
CA SER A 73 9.31 -8.01 12.32
C SER A 73 8.61 -6.92 13.15
N PRO A 74 7.49 -7.21 13.84
CA PRO A 74 6.81 -6.22 14.68
C PRO A 74 7.68 -5.64 15.79
N ARG A 75 8.73 -6.36 16.23
CA ARG A 75 9.69 -5.87 17.23
C ARG A 75 10.68 -4.84 16.68
N ASN A 76 10.93 -4.88 15.37
CA ASN A 76 11.86 -3.99 14.69
C ASN A 76 11.16 -2.85 13.93
N THR A 77 9.82 -2.86 13.94
CA THR A 77 8.99 -1.87 13.26
C THR A 77 8.71 -0.70 14.21
N ILE A 78 9.04 0.51 13.79
CA ILE A 78 8.77 1.72 14.59
C ILE A 78 7.26 1.97 14.60
N ARG A 79 6.67 2.17 15.78
CA ARG A 79 5.25 2.51 15.88
C ARG A 79 5.03 3.95 15.45
N ILE A 80 4.20 4.17 14.43
CA ILE A 80 3.74 5.49 14.02
C ILE A 80 2.35 5.71 14.64
N PRO A 81 2.16 6.73 15.50
CA PRO A 81 0.88 7.00 16.15
C PRO A 81 -0.24 7.24 15.14
N GLY A 82 -1.43 6.71 15.40
CA GLY A 82 -2.62 6.98 14.59
C GLY A 82 -2.81 6.05 13.39
N LEU A 83 -1.86 5.15 13.09
CA LEU A 83 -2.04 4.15 12.03
C LEU A 83 -3.00 3.01 12.41
N GLU A 84 -3.19 2.76 13.70
CA GLU A 84 -3.96 1.62 14.22
C GLU A 84 -5.43 1.60 13.78
N THR A 85 -6.01 2.74 13.41
CA THR A 85 -7.41 2.84 12.95
C THR A 85 -7.54 3.12 11.45
N VAL A 86 -6.42 3.27 10.74
CA VAL A 86 -6.40 3.71 9.34
C VAL A 86 -6.48 2.52 8.38
N PHE A 87 -5.84 1.40 8.71
CA PHE A 87 -5.72 0.25 7.82
C PHE A 87 -6.76 -0.84 8.09
N ASN A 88 -7.29 -1.43 7.03
CA ASN A 88 -8.27 -2.51 7.14
C ASN A 88 -7.59 -3.89 7.23
N MET A 89 -6.41 -4.01 6.63
CA MET A 89 -5.67 -5.26 6.51
C MET A 89 -4.19 -5.01 6.69
N THR A 90 -3.48 -6.07 7.05
CA THR A 90 -2.05 -6.07 7.33
C THR A 90 -1.39 -7.19 6.51
N LEU A 91 -0.21 -6.93 5.95
CA LEU A 91 0.51 -7.86 5.09
C LEU A 91 2.01 -7.86 5.41
#